data_AF-A0A2V3U1K5-F1
#
_entry.id   AF-A0A2V3U1K5-F1
#
_cell.length_a   1.000
_cell.length_b   1.000
_cell.length_c   1.000
_cell.angle_alpha   90.00
_cell.angle_beta   90.00
_cell.angle_gamma   90.00
#
_symmetry.space_group_name_H-M   'P 1'
#
loop_
_entity.id
_entity.type
_entity.pdbx_description
1 polymer ?
#
loop_
_entity_poly.entity_id
_entity_poly.type
_entity_poly.pdbx_seq_one_letter_code
_entity_poly.pdbx_strand_id
1 'polypeptide(L)'
;MTHVISPNETVIEATWDDTPEAREINKRINYLGYHYLKRISVFEQDWAVLLQDPEDGRFWEWTNPDGDRNGGGPPRLEYISTQAAAKKYNI
;
A
#
# COMPACT_ATOMS: atom_id res chain seq x y z
N MET A 1 -14.94 -12.18 -2.61
CA MET A 1 -14.82 -11.18 -1.54
C MET A 1 -14.55 -9.85 -2.21
N THR A 2 -15.32 -8.82 -1.89
CA THR A 2 -15.10 -7.47 -2.40
C THR A 2 -13.95 -6.88 -1.58
N HIS A 3 -12.79 -6.63 -2.21
CA HIS A 3 -11.63 -6.01 -1.55
C HIS A 3 -11.87 -4.51 -1.42
N VAL A 4 -12.80 -4.11 -0.56
CA VAL A 4 -13.15 -2.71 -0.31
C VAL A 4 -12.23 -2.17 0.79
N ILE A 5 -11.83 -0.90 0.64
CA ILE A 5 -11.13 -0.15 1.67
C ILE A 5 -12.20 0.54 2.52
N SER A 6 -12.15 0.36 3.84
CA SER A 6 -13.11 1.05 4.71
C SER A 6 -12.83 2.57 4.71
N PRO A 7 -13.87 3.44 4.79
CA PRO A 7 -13.68 4.89 4.82
C PRO A 7 -12.74 5.39 5.93
N ASN A 8 -12.64 4.63 7.03
CA ASN A 8 -11.79 4.95 8.19
C ASN A 8 -10.49 4.15 8.23
N GLU A 9 -10.24 3.30 7.24
CA GLU A 9 -9.02 2.50 7.18
C GLU A 9 -7.86 3.35 6.71
N THR A 10 -6.77 3.35 7.48
CA THR A 10 -5.59 4.17 7.21
C THR A 10 -4.32 3.34 7.04
N VAL A 11 -4.32 2.09 7.48
CA VAL A 11 -3.17 1.17 7.35
C VAL A 11 -3.67 -0.24 7.10
N ILE A 12 -3.05 -0.91 6.13
CA ILE A 12 -3.20 -2.35 5.88
C ILE A 12 -1.78 -2.91 5.81
N GLU A 13 -1.42 -3.75 6.78
CA GLU A 13 -0.05 -4.24 6.93
C GLU A 13 -0.07 -5.75 7.08
N ALA A 14 0.67 -6.43 6.21
CA ALA A 14 0.93 -7.84 6.34
C ALA A 14 2.00 -8.10 7.43
N THR A 15 2.00 -9.29 7.99
CA THR A 15 3.07 -9.76 8.88
C THR A 15 3.88 -10.87 8.20
N TRP A 16 5.02 -11.24 8.80
CA TRP A 16 5.82 -12.39 8.38
C TRP A 16 5.20 -13.73 8.77
N ASP A 17 4.09 -13.72 9.50
CA ASP A 17 3.50 -14.94 10.02
C ASP A 17 2.86 -15.75 8.89
N ASP A 18 2.97 -17.07 8.97
CA ASP A 18 2.35 -17.97 8.00
C ASP A 18 0.95 -18.44 8.47
N THR A 19 0.18 -17.50 9.03
CA THR A 19 -1.21 -17.77 9.45
C THR A 19 -2.18 -17.55 8.30
N PRO A 20 -3.36 -18.19 8.32
CA PRO A 20 -4.43 -17.90 7.35
C PRO A 20 -4.75 -16.40 7.27
N GLU A 21 -4.79 -15.72 8.41
CA GLU A 21 -5.08 -14.29 8.50
C GLU A 21 -4.02 -13.44 7.80
N ALA A 22 -2.74 -13.72 8.05
CA ALA A 22 -1.63 -13.01 7.41
C ALA A 22 -1.60 -13.24 5.89
N ARG A 23 -1.94 -14.45 5.43
CA ARG A 23 -2.07 -14.77 3.99
C ARG A 23 -3.22 -14.00 3.34
N GLU A 24 -4.36 -13.86 4.01
CA GLU A 24 -5.49 -13.09 3.49
C GLU A 24 -5.18 -11.59 3.44
N ILE A 25 -4.45 -11.05 4.42
CA ILE A 25 -3.99 -9.64 4.37
C ILE A 25 -3.02 -9.44 3.21
N ASN A 26 -2.05 -10.33 3.01
CA ASN A 26 -1.12 -10.28 1.87
C ASN A 26 -1.87 -10.30 0.53
N LYS A 27 -2.84 -11.23 0.36
CA LYS A 27 -3.68 -11.28 -0.85
C LYS A 27 -4.47 -10.00 -1.05
N ARG A 28 -5.01 -9.44 0.03
CA ARG A 28 -5.78 -8.18 -0.02
C ARG A 28 -4.91 -7.01 -0.45
N ILE A 29 -3.73 -6.82 0.13
CA ILE A 29 -2.81 -5.74 -0.25
C ILE A 29 -2.41 -5.87 -1.72
N ASN A 30 -2.03 -7.08 -2.15
CA ASN A 30 -1.69 -7.33 -3.54
C ASN A 30 -2.85 -7.03 -4.50
N TYR A 31 -4.06 -7.48 -4.17
CA TYR A 31 -5.23 -7.15 -4.98
C TYR A 31 -5.48 -5.65 -5.05
N LEU A 32 -5.44 -4.97 -3.89
CA LEU A 32 -5.68 -3.54 -3.83
C LEU A 32 -4.67 -2.78 -4.68
N GLY A 33 -3.38 -3.03 -4.51
CA GLY A 33 -2.36 -2.27 -5.22
C GLY A 33 -2.17 -2.65 -6.69
N TYR A 34 -2.45 -3.89 -7.10
CA TYR A 34 -2.31 -4.31 -8.50
C TYR A 34 -3.58 -4.17 -9.35
N HIS A 35 -4.78 -4.18 -8.72
CA HIS A 35 -6.04 -4.26 -9.46
C HIS A 35 -7.07 -3.17 -9.13
N TYR A 36 -7.00 -2.54 -7.96
CA TYR A 36 -8.01 -1.58 -7.53
C TYR A 36 -7.47 -0.13 -7.53
N LEU A 37 -6.40 0.11 -6.78
CA LEU A 37 -5.79 1.42 -6.64
C LEU A 37 -5.08 1.83 -7.92
N LYS A 38 -5.18 3.12 -8.26
CA LYS A 38 -4.52 3.68 -9.44
C LYS A 38 -3.09 4.08 -9.09
N ARG A 39 -2.11 3.53 -9.80
CA ARG A 39 -0.71 3.93 -9.65
C ARG A 39 -0.48 5.33 -10.22
N ILE A 40 0.05 6.21 -9.39
CA ILE A 40 0.31 7.63 -9.71
C ILE A 40 1.80 7.87 -9.97
N SER A 41 2.66 7.40 -9.07
CA SER A 41 4.10 7.64 -9.15
C SER A 41 4.88 6.56 -8.40
N VAL A 42 6.19 6.50 -8.64
CA VAL A 42 7.14 5.66 -7.89
C VAL A 42 8.25 6.53 -7.35
N PHE A 43 8.59 6.30 -6.10
CA PHE A 43 9.74 6.89 -5.44
C PHE A 43 10.80 5.81 -5.28
N GLU A 44 11.69 5.73 -6.26
CA GLU A 44 12.68 4.65 -6.39
C GLU A 44 13.66 4.58 -5.21
N GLN A 45 13.93 5.71 -4.55
CA GLN A 45 14.86 5.76 -3.41
C GLN A 45 14.38 4.94 -2.20
N ASP A 46 13.06 4.86 -1.99
CA ASP A 46 12.46 4.13 -0.85
C ASP A 46 11.66 2.89 -1.30
N TRP A 47 11.75 2.50 -2.58
CA TRP A 47 10.91 1.44 -3.16
C TRP A 47 9.41 1.65 -2.88
N ALA A 48 8.98 2.91 -2.85
CA ALA A 48 7.63 3.29 -2.48
C ALA A 48 6.81 3.62 -3.73
N VAL A 49 5.55 3.19 -3.77
CA VAL A 49 4.63 3.47 -4.87
C VAL A 49 3.48 4.32 -4.36
N LEU A 50 3.27 5.48 -4.99
CA LEU A 50 2.09 6.29 -4.75
C LEU A 50 0.93 5.73 -5.54
N LEU A 51 -0.15 5.45 -4.84
CA LEU A 51 -1.41 4.96 -5.35
C LEU A 51 -2.53 5.91 -4.95
N GLN A 52 -3.65 5.87 -5.67
CA GLN A 52 -4.85 6.63 -5.35
C GLN A 52 -6.08 5.74 -5.39
N ASP A 53 -6.93 5.89 -4.38
CA ASP A 53 -8.23 5.24 -4.33
C ASP A 53 -9.19 5.90 -5.34
N PRO A 54 -9.73 5.14 -6.31
CA PRO A 54 -10.65 5.69 -7.30
C PRO A 54 -12.03 6.05 -6.73
N GLU A 55 -12.43 5.54 -5.57
CA GLU A 55 -13.75 5.78 -4.97
C GLU A 55 -13.79 7.07 -4.14
N ASP A 56 -12.77 7.32 -3.33
CA ASP A 56 -12.74 8.47 -2.40
C ASP A 56 -11.59 9.46 -2.64
N GLY A 57 -10.67 9.15 -3.56
CA GLY A 57 -9.57 10.03 -3.94
C GLY A 57 -8.39 10.07 -2.97
N ARG A 58 -8.41 9.28 -1.88
CA ARG A 58 -7.31 9.22 -0.91
C ARG A 58 -6.04 8.66 -1.55
N PHE A 59 -4.90 9.22 -1.13
CA PHE A 59 -3.60 8.69 -1.53
C PHE A 59 -3.16 7.59 -0.57
N TRP A 60 -2.58 6.55 -1.16
CA TRP A 60 -2.04 5.39 -0.47
C TRP A 60 -0.59 5.19 -0.89
N GLU A 61 0.28 4.98 0.06
CA GLU A 61 1.66 4.60 -0.16
C GLU A 61 1.79 3.08 0.01
N TRP A 62 2.25 2.40 -1.04
CA TRP A 62 2.67 1.00 -0.96
C TRP A 62 4.17 0.95 -0.71
N THR A 63 4.57 0.40 0.43
CA THR A 63 5.96 0.02 0.72
C THR A 63 6.10 -1.45 1.07
N ASN A 64 7.35 -1.93 1.06
CA ASN A 64 7.77 -3.17 1.69
C ASN A 64 8.76 -2.79 2.81
N PRO A 65 8.28 -2.46 4.03
CA PRO A 65 9.15 -2.23 5.18
C PRO A 65 10.12 -3.41 5.32
N ASP A 66 11.41 -3.16 5.57
CA ASP A 66 12.48 -4.18 5.58
C ASP A 66 12.89 -4.78 4.23
N GLY A 67 12.61 -4.09 3.11
CA GLY A 67 12.97 -4.48 1.75
C GLY A 67 14.45 -4.84 1.51
N ASP A 68 15.36 -4.31 2.32
CA ASP A 68 16.81 -4.56 2.24
C ASP A 68 17.21 -6.00 2.62
N ARG A 69 16.31 -6.80 3.22
CA ARG A 69 16.54 -8.22 3.48
C ARG A 69 16.01 -9.08 2.34
N ASN A 70 16.87 -9.41 1.37
CA ASN A 70 16.87 -10.57 0.42
C ASN A 70 15.54 -11.25 0.00
N GLY A 71 14.41 -10.57 0.07
CA GLY A 71 13.08 -11.15 -0.12
C GLY A 71 11.92 -10.15 -0.04
N GLY A 72 12.19 -8.90 0.37
CA GLY A 72 11.16 -7.88 0.55
C GLY A 72 10.37 -8.15 1.83
N GLY A 73 10.36 -7.21 2.79
CA GLY A 73 9.47 -7.39 3.93
C GLY A 73 7.99 -7.30 3.56
N PRO A 74 7.09 -7.65 4.49
CA PRO A 74 5.67 -7.80 4.19
C PRO A 74 5.11 -6.49 3.62
N PRO A 75 4.27 -6.55 2.59
CA PRO A 75 3.76 -5.34 1.96
C PRO A 75 2.88 -4.55 2.95
N ARG A 76 2.93 -3.24 2.83
CA ARG A 76 2.16 -2.29 3.64
C ARG A 76 1.53 -1.25 2.72
N LEU A 77 0.24 -0.99 2.92
CA LEU A 77 -0.49 0.13 2.36
C LEU A 77 -0.82 1.10 3.49
N GLU A 78 -0.41 2.35 3.35
CA GLU A 78 -0.69 3.40 4.32
C GLU A 78 -1.31 4.62 3.63
N TYR A 79 -2.38 5.14 4.21
CA TYR A 79 -2.94 6.42 3.80
C TYR A 79 -1.93 7.53 4.05
N ILE A 80 -1.68 8.35 3.03
CA ILE A 80 -0.89 9.56 3.16
C ILE A 80 -1.71 10.79 2.77
N SER A 81 -1.48 11.90 3.47
CA SER A 81 -2.14 13.15 3.13
C SER A 81 -1.68 13.66 1.77
N THR A 82 -2.53 14.45 1.10
CA THR A 82 -2.17 15.12 -0.16
C THR A 82 -0.89 15.94 -0.03
N GLN A 83 -0.67 16.60 1.12
CA GLN A 83 0.55 17.36 1.37
C GLN A 83 1.80 16.47 1.45
N ALA A 84 1.69 15.31 2.10
CA ALA A 84 2.78 14.34 2.17
C ALA A 84 3.07 13.73 0.79
N ALA A 85 2.01 13.40 0.02
CA ALA A 85 2.13 12.90 -1.35
C ALA A 85 2.85 13.89 -2.26
N ALA A 86 2.41 15.16 -2.27
CA ALA A 86 3.03 16.23 -3.06
C ALA A 86 4.51 16.43 -2.68
N LYS A 87 4.83 16.42 -1.38
CA LYS A 87 6.20 16.61 -0.90
C LYS A 87 7.14 15.45 -1.30
N LYS A 88 6.69 14.20 -1.16
CA LYS A 88 7.55 13.02 -1.41
C LYS A 88 7.63 12.66 -2.89
N TYR A 89 6.52 12.75 -3.61
CA TYR A 89 6.42 12.29 -5.01
C TYR A 89 6.44 13.43 -6.04
N ASN A 90 6.49 14.68 -5.60
CA ASN A 90 6.56 15.88 -6.45
C ASN A 90 5.40 15.96 -7.47
N ILE A 91 4.17 15.79 -6.96
CA ILE A 91 2.91 15.91 -7.71
C ILE A 91 2.11 17.16 -7.32
#